data_AF-M7BG36-F1
#
_entry.id   AF-M7BG36-F1
#
_cell.length_a   1.000
_cell.length_b   1.000
_cell.length_c   1.000
_cell.angle_alpha   90.00
_cell.angle_beta   90.00
_cell.angle_gamma   90.00
#
_symmetry.space_group_name_H-M   'P 1'
#
loop_
_entity.id
_entity.type
_entity.pdbx_description
1 polymer ?
#
loop_
_entity_poly.entity_id
_entity_poly.type
_entity_poly.pdbx_seq_one_letter_code
_entity_poly.pdbx_strand_id
1 'polypeptide(L)'
;MRENTPFDEGQTWEGETEDGIVHHKLFMDYTVKCYEHFMKGGDTFEEFDAEVQSKLKDLFNVDEFQVEALAAENKRLQEEIARLEKERESEPDRLVSLKKLKSSLQADVQKYQAYMVNLESHATILDQKVKGINGELETAEMEVEAMKQENARLQHIFDNQKYSVADIERINHERDELQQTINKLTKELEAEEHQLWNEEMKYAKGKIATILRTMSLLQGFGVGCMLGISVNFWLFPLLSPPATEQIETQLAEYHKLARKLKLIPISAENSKGHDFEIKFNPEAGPNCLVKYRTHIHAPLMELINRTEEEIRKATHKKMGLEDTLEQVNTMVLEKKSSVKMLKEEAQKLDDLHHQKLKEAEEKERKCATELELLEKHKHLLESGINEGFSEAMNELHDVQRQYQVVMQMTTEESRKVGDNLNRLLEVIATHVVSVESWALKAATTELPVAEGGFRR
;
A
#
# COMPACT_ATOMS: atom_id res chain seq x y z
N MET A 1 9.93 64.45 -0.89
CA MET A 1 11.06 65.40 -1.07
C MET A 1 11.02 65.85 -2.52
N ARG A 2 10.46 67.03 -2.80
CA ARG A 2 10.63 67.71 -4.09
C ARG A 2 11.74 68.73 -3.88
N GLU A 3 12.80 68.61 -4.67
CA GLU A 3 13.91 69.55 -4.71
C GLU A 3 13.37 70.91 -5.17
N ASN A 4 13.56 71.93 -4.33
CA ASN A 4 13.41 73.32 -4.72
C ASN A 4 14.57 73.63 -5.68
N THR A 5 14.26 73.81 -6.96
CA THR A 5 15.20 74.44 -7.89
C THR A 5 15.42 75.89 -7.45
N PRO A 6 16.68 76.34 -7.29
CA PRO A 6 16.99 77.71 -6.88
C PRO A 6 16.44 78.71 -7.90
N PHE A 7 15.78 79.75 -7.41
CA PHE A 7 15.41 80.92 -8.18
C PHE A 7 16.71 81.57 -8.70
N ASP A 8 16.86 81.62 -10.01
CA ASP A 8 18.03 82.19 -10.68
C ASP A 8 18.02 83.72 -10.47
N GLU A 9 18.83 84.20 -9.53
CA GLU A 9 19.11 85.62 -9.26
C GLU A 9 20.03 86.21 -10.35
N GLY A 10 19.65 86.02 -11.62
CA GLY A 10 20.46 86.29 -12.80
C GLY A 10 19.77 87.13 -13.87
N GLN A 11 18.69 87.86 -13.55
CA GLN A 11 18.18 88.89 -14.46
C GLN A 11 18.82 90.24 -14.16
N THR A 12 19.99 90.44 -14.77
CA THR A 12 20.50 91.76 -15.15
C THR A 12 19.41 92.50 -15.92
N TRP A 13 18.97 93.64 -15.40
CA TRP A 13 18.14 94.63 -16.11
C TRP A 13 18.97 95.33 -17.20
N GLU A 14 19.52 94.56 -18.13
CA GLU A 14 20.29 95.10 -19.25
C GLU A 14 19.38 95.25 -20.47
N GLY A 15 19.11 96.51 -20.79
CA GLY A 15 18.33 96.94 -21.93
C GLY A 15 16.92 97.32 -21.51
N GLU A 16 16.65 98.63 -21.45
CA GLU A 16 15.29 99.13 -21.55
C GLU A 16 14.69 98.62 -22.87
N THR A 17 14.05 97.45 -22.85
CA THR A 17 13.23 96.98 -23.95
C THR A 17 12.13 98.02 -24.19
N GLU A 18 11.80 98.29 -25.45
CA GLU A 18 10.77 99.27 -25.84
C GLU A 18 9.47 99.09 -25.04
N ASP A 19 9.12 97.84 -24.71
CA ASP A 19 8.00 97.44 -23.87
C ASP A 19 8.13 97.84 -22.39
N GLY A 20 9.35 97.78 -21.84
CA GLY A 20 9.66 98.21 -20.48
C GLY A 20 9.62 99.74 -20.31
N ILE A 21 10.02 100.48 -21.35
CA ILE A 21 9.89 101.95 -21.42
C ILE A 21 8.41 102.34 -21.45
N VAL A 22 7.60 101.65 -22.25
CA VAL A 22 6.14 101.90 -22.34
C VAL A 22 5.44 101.53 -21.03
N HIS A 23 5.84 100.43 -20.38
CA HIS A 23 5.33 100.05 -19.05
C HIS A 23 5.68 101.09 -17.98
N HIS A 24 6.94 101.55 -17.92
CA HIS A 24 7.35 102.58 -16.95
C HIS A 24 6.63 103.91 -17.18
N LYS A 25 6.42 104.29 -18.45
CA LYS A 25 5.63 105.47 -18.82
C LYS A 25 4.17 105.34 -18.37
N LEU A 26 3.55 104.18 -18.58
CA LEU A 26 2.18 103.91 -18.15
C LEU A 26 2.04 103.98 -16.61
N PHE A 27 3.01 103.42 -15.89
CA PHE A 27 3.08 103.49 -14.42
C PHE A 27 3.23 104.93 -13.90
N MET A 28 4.09 105.73 -14.55
CA MET A 28 4.28 107.14 -14.19
C MET A 28 3.01 107.97 -14.48
N ASP A 29 2.38 107.78 -15.64
CA ASP A 29 1.12 108.45 -15.99
C ASP A 29 -0.01 108.11 -14.99
N TYR A 30 -0.11 106.85 -14.58
CA TYR A 30 -1.05 106.42 -13.53
C TYR A 30 -0.77 107.09 -12.19
N THR A 31 0.49 107.08 -11.74
CA THR A 31 0.88 107.66 -10.45
C THR A 31 0.58 109.16 -10.41
N VAL A 32 0.85 109.88 -11.50
CA VAL A 32 0.52 111.31 -11.62
C VAL A 32 -1.00 111.53 -11.55
N LYS A 33 -1.80 110.75 -12.29
CA LYS A 33 -3.26 110.85 -12.28
C LYS A 33 -3.87 110.57 -10.90
N CYS A 34 -3.41 109.50 -10.23
CA CYS A 34 -3.84 109.16 -8.88
C CYS A 34 -3.46 110.25 -7.88
N TYR A 35 -2.24 110.78 -7.98
CA TYR A 35 -1.81 111.88 -7.11
C TYR A 35 -2.60 113.17 -7.35
N GLU A 36 -2.88 113.54 -8.59
CA GLU A 36 -3.72 114.71 -8.90
C GLU A 36 -5.17 114.54 -8.42
N HIS A 37 -5.74 113.35 -8.55
CA HIS A 37 -7.09 113.03 -8.05
C HIS A 37 -7.14 113.09 -6.51
N PHE A 38 -6.10 112.55 -5.86
CA PHE A 38 -5.91 112.66 -4.42
C PHE A 38 -5.80 114.12 -3.95
N MET A 39 -5.02 114.94 -4.65
CA MET A 39 -4.89 116.38 -4.34
C MET A 39 -6.19 117.17 -4.54
N LYS A 40 -7.17 116.61 -5.26
CA LYS A 40 -8.53 117.16 -5.42
C LYS A 40 -9.54 116.59 -4.40
N GLY A 41 -9.09 115.74 -3.47
CA GLY A 41 -9.90 115.17 -2.39
C GLY A 41 -10.60 113.85 -2.71
N GLY A 42 -10.26 113.19 -3.82
CA GLY A 42 -10.75 111.84 -4.13
C GLY A 42 -9.89 110.74 -3.49
N ASP A 43 -10.52 109.64 -3.08
CA ASP A 43 -9.84 108.50 -2.40
C ASP A 43 -10.16 107.13 -3.02
N THR A 44 -10.78 107.13 -4.20
CA THR A 44 -11.02 105.93 -5.01
C THR A 44 -10.29 106.06 -6.34
N PHE A 45 -9.64 104.98 -6.78
CA PHE A 45 -8.76 104.99 -7.95
C PHE A 45 -9.12 103.89 -8.97
N GLU A 46 -10.24 103.21 -8.76
CA GLU A 46 -10.72 102.06 -9.55
C GLU A 46 -10.83 102.38 -11.05
N GLU A 47 -11.22 103.61 -11.41
CA GLU A 47 -11.28 104.06 -12.80
C GLU A 47 -9.89 104.12 -13.45
N PHE A 48 -8.89 104.60 -12.71
CA PHE A 48 -7.49 104.64 -13.18
C PHE A 48 -6.86 103.24 -13.19
N ASP A 49 -7.21 102.40 -12.21
CA ASP A 49 -6.78 100.99 -12.15
C ASP A 49 -7.29 100.22 -13.37
N ALA A 50 -8.58 100.38 -13.70
CA ALA A 50 -9.18 99.79 -14.88
C ALA A 50 -8.57 100.34 -16.18
N GLU A 51 -8.27 101.65 -16.26
CA GLU A 51 -7.61 102.26 -17.42
C GLU A 51 -6.22 101.65 -17.66
N VAL A 52 -5.41 101.53 -16.60
CA VAL A 52 -4.06 100.92 -16.70
C VAL A 52 -4.15 99.45 -17.01
N GLN A 53 -5.05 98.71 -16.35
CA GLN A 53 -5.25 97.28 -16.60
C GLN A 53 -5.67 97.03 -18.05
N SER A 54 -6.56 97.87 -18.62
CA SER A 54 -6.94 97.80 -20.03
C SER A 54 -5.73 98.04 -20.94
N LYS A 55 -4.96 99.11 -20.70
CA LYS A 55 -3.76 99.42 -21.50
C LYS A 55 -2.69 98.34 -21.40
N LEU A 56 -2.57 97.70 -20.24
CA LEU A 56 -1.62 96.61 -20.01
C LEU A 56 -2.06 95.32 -20.73
N LYS A 57 -3.36 95.01 -20.72
CA LYS A 57 -3.95 93.92 -21.50
C LYS A 57 -3.69 94.11 -23.00
N ASP A 58 -3.88 95.34 -23.49
CA ASP A 58 -3.61 95.69 -24.89
C ASP A 58 -2.12 95.59 -25.23
N LEU A 59 -1.24 96.10 -24.36
CA LEU A 59 0.22 96.08 -24.57
C LEU A 59 0.77 94.66 -24.69
N PHE A 60 0.29 93.74 -23.83
CA PHE A 60 0.74 92.36 -23.81
C PHE A 60 -0.10 91.41 -24.67
N ASN A 61 -1.01 91.96 -25.49
CA ASN A 61 -1.92 91.19 -26.35
C ASN A 61 -2.61 90.04 -25.60
N VAL A 62 -3.07 90.30 -24.38
CA VAL A 62 -3.67 89.27 -23.52
C VAL A 62 -5.03 88.87 -24.09
N ASP A 63 -5.12 87.66 -24.64
CA ASP A 63 -6.38 87.07 -25.09
C ASP A 63 -7.17 86.55 -23.87
N GLU A 64 -8.14 87.35 -23.44
CA GLU A 64 -8.99 87.06 -22.28
C GLU A 64 -9.76 85.75 -22.45
N PHE A 65 -10.14 85.38 -23.68
CA PHE A 65 -10.81 84.10 -23.95
C PHE A 65 -9.88 82.90 -23.75
N GLN A 66 -8.60 83.03 -24.11
CA GLN A 66 -7.62 81.96 -23.89
C GLN A 66 -7.29 81.80 -22.41
N VAL A 67 -7.16 82.90 -21.67
CA VAL A 67 -6.91 82.88 -20.23
C VAL A 67 -8.09 82.22 -19.50
N GLU A 68 -9.33 82.57 -19.85
CA GLU A 68 -10.52 81.93 -19.27
C GLU A 68 -10.64 80.45 -19.64
N ALA A 69 -10.34 80.07 -20.89
CA ALA A 69 -10.36 78.68 -21.34
C ALA A 69 -9.33 77.83 -20.57
N LEU A 70 -8.11 78.33 -20.41
CA LEU A 70 -7.06 77.66 -19.63
C LEU A 70 -7.40 77.59 -18.14
N ALA A 71 -8.05 78.61 -17.58
CA ALA A 71 -8.52 78.59 -16.20
C ALA A 71 -9.62 77.53 -15.99
N ALA A 72 -10.57 77.43 -16.92
CA ALA A 72 -11.61 76.41 -16.92
C ALA A 72 -11.03 74.98 -17.08
N GLU A 73 -10.04 74.82 -17.96
CA GLU A 73 -9.37 73.53 -18.15
C GLU A 73 -8.54 73.13 -16.93
N ASN A 74 -7.82 74.06 -16.31
CA ASN A 74 -7.11 73.82 -15.05
C ASN A 74 -8.06 73.39 -13.94
N LYS A 75 -9.21 74.06 -13.82
CA LYS A 75 -10.23 73.68 -12.84
C LYS A 75 -10.76 72.25 -13.10
N ARG A 76 -11.07 71.91 -14.34
CA ARG A 76 -11.50 70.55 -14.73
C ARG A 76 -10.44 69.50 -14.39
N LEU A 77 -9.17 69.78 -14.69
CA LEU A 77 -8.06 68.87 -14.39
C LEU A 77 -7.85 68.70 -12.87
N GLN A 78 -7.99 69.77 -12.09
CA GLN A 78 -7.92 69.70 -10.63
C GLN A 78 -9.05 68.85 -10.05
N GLU A 79 -10.27 69.00 -10.57
CA GLU A 79 -11.42 68.18 -10.16
C GLU A 79 -11.23 66.70 -10.52
N GLU A 80 -10.67 66.41 -11.70
CA GLU A 80 -10.34 65.05 -12.14
C GLU A 80 -9.27 64.42 -11.25
N ILE A 81 -8.20 65.15 -10.93
CA ILE A 81 -7.15 64.70 -10.01
C ILE A 81 -7.76 64.40 -8.64
N ALA A 82 -8.56 65.31 -8.09
CA ALA A 82 -9.20 65.10 -6.78
C ALA A 82 -10.12 63.86 -6.78
N ARG A 83 -10.83 63.60 -7.89
CA ARG A 83 -11.66 62.37 -8.03
C ARG A 83 -10.79 61.12 -8.02
N LEU A 84 -9.73 61.10 -8.82
CA LEU A 84 -8.80 59.96 -8.92
C LEU A 84 -8.05 59.72 -7.61
N GLU A 85 -7.69 60.76 -6.88
CA GLU A 85 -7.05 60.61 -5.55
C GLU A 85 -8.00 60.01 -4.52
N LYS A 86 -9.28 60.43 -4.53
CA LYS A 86 -10.31 59.85 -3.68
C LYS A 86 -10.61 58.38 -4.01
N GLU A 87 -10.58 58.03 -5.30
CA GLU A 87 -10.72 56.65 -5.75
C GLU A 87 -9.50 55.80 -5.35
N ARG A 88 -8.28 56.34 -5.49
CA ARG A 88 -7.04 55.71 -5.04
C ARG A 88 -7.00 55.49 -3.51
N GLU A 89 -7.60 56.39 -2.73
CA GLU A 89 -7.73 56.26 -1.27
C GLU A 89 -8.79 55.24 -0.83
N SER A 90 -9.78 54.92 -1.68
CA SER A 90 -10.74 53.83 -1.45
C SER A 90 -10.30 52.48 -2.03
N GLU A 91 -9.34 52.50 -2.98
CA GLU A 91 -8.63 51.34 -3.51
C GLU A 91 -7.75 50.49 -2.54
N PRO A 92 -7.31 50.96 -1.34
CA PRO A 92 -6.55 50.15 -0.40
C PRO A 92 -7.29 48.88 0.01
N ASP A 93 -8.63 48.91 0.05
CA ASP A 93 -9.44 47.74 0.37
C ASP A 93 -9.36 46.65 -0.70
N ARG A 94 -9.21 47.01 -1.98
CA ARG A 94 -9.00 46.04 -3.06
C ARG A 94 -7.62 45.40 -2.98
N LEU A 95 -6.57 46.20 -2.74
CA LEU A 95 -5.22 45.66 -2.60
C LEU A 95 -5.08 44.77 -1.35
N VAL A 96 -5.67 45.18 -0.23
CA VAL A 96 -5.64 44.41 1.02
C VAL A 96 -6.46 43.12 0.90
N SER A 97 -7.64 43.17 0.30
CA SER A 97 -8.45 41.96 0.04
C SER A 97 -7.73 40.99 -0.90
N LEU A 98 -7.10 41.48 -1.96
CA LEU A 98 -6.28 40.65 -2.86
C LEU A 98 -5.06 40.06 -2.15
N LYS A 99 -4.37 40.81 -1.28
CA LYS A 99 -3.26 40.28 -0.46
C LYS A 99 -3.74 39.18 0.50
N LYS A 100 -4.90 39.37 1.16
CA LYS A 100 -5.51 38.35 2.02
C LYS A 100 -5.88 37.10 1.22
N LEU A 101 -6.53 37.27 0.07
CA LEU A 101 -6.87 36.16 -0.82
C LEU A 101 -5.62 35.41 -1.29
N LYS A 102 -4.57 36.13 -1.69
CA LYS A 102 -3.28 35.53 -2.05
C LYS A 102 -2.70 34.72 -0.89
N SER A 103 -2.70 35.24 0.33
CA SER A 103 -2.20 34.51 1.50
C SER A 103 -3.03 33.25 1.82
N SER A 104 -4.35 33.32 1.65
CA SER A 104 -5.25 32.17 1.81
C SER A 104 -4.96 31.09 0.78
N LEU A 105 -4.91 31.46 -0.50
CA LEU A 105 -4.61 30.53 -1.58
C LEU A 105 -3.20 29.92 -1.43
N GLN A 106 -2.23 30.69 -0.95
CA GLN A 106 -0.89 30.18 -0.68
C GLN A 106 -0.90 29.15 0.46
N ALA A 107 -1.72 29.34 1.50
CA ALA A 107 -1.89 28.34 2.56
C ALA A 107 -2.57 27.06 2.04
N ASP A 108 -3.58 27.20 1.17
CA ASP A 108 -4.23 26.05 0.53
C ASP A 108 -3.26 25.28 -0.37
N VAL A 109 -2.42 25.97 -1.15
CA VAL A 109 -1.36 25.33 -1.94
C VAL A 109 -0.42 24.51 -1.06
N GLN A 110 0.01 25.05 0.08
CA GLN A 110 0.86 24.32 1.02
C GLN A 110 0.15 23.08 1.60
N LYS A 111 -1.15 23.21 1.93
CA LYS A 111 -1.97 22.11 2.41
C LYS A 111 -2.11 21.00 1.37
N TYR A 112 -2.36 21.34 0.11
CA TYR A 112 -2.47 20.37 -0.97
C TYR A 112 -1.12 19.72 -1.29
N GLN A 113 -0.01 20.47 -1.26
CA GLN A 113 1.32 19.89 -1.39
C GLN A 113 1.62 18.89 -0.28
N ALA A 114 1.32 19.22 0.98
CA ALA A 114 1.49 18.28 2.09
C ALA A 114 0.63 17.01 1.92
N TYR A 115 -0.61 17.18 1.43
CA TYR A 115 -1.48 16.04 1.12
C TYR A 115 -0.92 15.17 -0.02
N MET A 116 -0.39 15.78 -1.08
CA MET A 116 0.25 15.05 -2.18
C MET A 116 1.46 14.25 -1.70
N VAL A 117 2.36 14.86 -0.91
CA VAL A 117 3.52 14.16 -0.34
C VAL A 117 3.08 12.99 0.53
N ASN A 118 1.99 13.14 1.30
CA ASN A 118 1.46 12.04 2.10
C ASN A 118 0.93 10.90 1.21
N LEU A 119 0.20 11.22 0.14
CA LEU A 119 -0.28 10.22 -0.83
C LEU A 119 0.87 9.52 -1.54
N GLU A 120 1.92 10.24 -1.94
CA GLU A 120 3.13 9.67 -2.54
C GLU A 120 3.85 8.72 -1.58
N SER A 121 3.91 9.07 -0.30
CA SER A 121 4.47 8.19 0.73
C SER A 121 3.64 6.91 0.89
N HIS A 122 2.31 7.02 0.91
CA HIS A 122 1.41 5.87 0.95
C HIS A 122 1.53 4.98 -0.30
N ALA A 123 1.61 5.59 -1.48
CA ALA A 123 1.83 4.86 -2.73
C ALA A 123 3.15 4.08 -2.70
N THR A 124 4.22 4.69 -2.17
CA THR A 124 5.52 4.03 -2.01
C THR A 124 5.44 2.84 -1.04
N ILE A 125 4.71 2.97 0.07
CA ILE A 125 4.49 1.87 1.02
C ILE A 125 3.70 0.72 0.37
N LEU A 126 2.67 1.04 -0.41
CA LEU A 126 1.89 0.03 -1.13
C LEU A 126 2.75 -0.69 -2.18
N ASP A 127 3.58 0.03 -2.92
CA ASP A 127 4.52 -0.56 -3.89
C ASP A 127 5.52 -1.52 -3.20
N GLN A 128 6.05 -1.13 -2.03
CA GLN A 128 6.91 -2.02 -1.23
C GLN A 128 6.17 -3.28 -0.76
N LYS A 129 4.91 -3.16 -0.33
CA LYS A 129 4.08 -4.32 0.07
C LYS A 129 3.80 -5.25 -1.10
N VAL A 130 3.47 -4.70 -2.27
CA VAL A 130 3.25 -5.49 -3.49
C VAL A 130 4.52 -6.27 -3.85
N LYS A 131 5.69 -5.62 -3.79
CA LYS A 131 6.98 -6.29 -4.02
C LYS A 131 7.25 -7.41 -3.00
N GLY A 132 6.93 -7.20 -1.73
CA GLY A 132 7.06 -8.22 -0.69
C GLY A 132 6.17 -9.44 -0.95
N ILE A 133 4.88 -9.20 -1.19
CA ILE A 133 3.90 -10.26 -1.49
C ILE A 133 4.29 -11.02 -2.77
N ASN A 134 4.79 -10.32 -3.79
CA ASN A 134 5.23 -10.97 -5.03
C ASN A 134 6.43 -11.90 -4.80
N GLY A 135 7.39 -11.51 -3.95
CA GLY A 135 8.51 -12.39 -3.57
C GLY A 135 8.07 -13.61 -2.77
N GLU A 136 7.11 -13.45 -1.86
CA GLU A 136 6.50 -14.58 -1.14
C GLU A 136 5.75 -15.52 -2.10
N LEU A 137 5.03 -14.96 -3.08
CA LEU A 137 4.34 -15.73 -4.13
C LEU A 137 5.32 -16.54 -4.97
N GLU A 138 6.41 -15.93 -5.46
CA GLU A 138 7.45 -16.62 -6.22
C GLU A 138 8.08 -17.78 -5.41
N THR A 139 8.31 -17.57 -4.11
CA THR A 139 8.84 -18.60 -3.22
C THR A 139 7.86 -19.77 -3.06
N ALA A 140 6.58 -19.47 -2.82
CA ALA A 140 5.53 -20.48 -2.71
C ALA A 140 5.31 -21.25 -4.02
N GLU A 141 5.41 -20.58 -5.18
CA GLU A 141 5.35 -21.23 -6.50
C GLU A 141 6.49 -22.24 -6.68
N MET A 142 7.72 -21.88 -6.27
CA MET A 142 8.85 -22.80 -6.30
C MET A 142 8.64 -24.02 -5.39
N GLU A 143 8.08 -23.84 -4.20
CA GLU A 143 7.74 -24.93 -3.28
C GLU A 143 6.67 -25.86 -3.86
N VAL A 144 5.62 -25.30 -4.47
CA VAL A 144 4.57 -26.09 -5.15
C VAL A 144 5.17 -26.92 -6.28
N GLU A 145 6.06 -26.35 -7.07
CA GLU A 145 6.69 -27.06 -8.17
C GLU A 145 7.62 -28.18 -7.67
N ALA A 146 8.38 -27.94 -6.60
CA ALA A 146 9.17 -28.98 -5.94
C ALA A 146 8.28 -30.13 -5.41
N MET A 147 7.15 -29.81 -4.79
CA MET A 147 6.20 -30.80 -4.29
C MET A 147 5.54 -31.60 -5.42
N LYS A 148 5.25 -30.97 -6.57
CA LYS A 148 4.76 -31.69 -7.76
C LYS A 148 5.79 -32.68 -8.29
N GLN A 149 7.06 -32.28 -8.35
CA GLN A 149 8.15 -33.16 -8.79
C GLN A 149 8.30 -34.36 -7.85
N GLU A 150 8.22 -34.14 -6.53
CA GLU A 150 8.27 -35.22 -5.54
C GLU A 150 7.04 -36.14 -5.64
N ASN A 151 5.84 -35.60 -5.83
CA ASN A 151 4.65 -36.41 -6.09
C ASN A 151 4.79 -37.25 -7.36
N ALA A 152 5.32 -36.69 -8.45
CA ALA A 152 5.58 -37.44 -9.67
C ALA A 152 6.59 -38.57 -9.43
N ARG A 153 7.63 -38.31 -8.62
CA ARG A 153 8.62 -39.32 -8.22
C ARG A 153 7.98 -40.44 -7.40
N LEU A 154 7.14 -40.10 -6.41
CA LEU A 154 6.43 -41.07 -5.58
C LEU A 154 5.43 -41.88 -6.38
N GLN A 155 4.69 -41.25 -7.30
CA GLN A 155 3.78 -41.94 -8.21
C GLN A 155 4.55 -42.93 -9.09
N HIS A 156 5.68 -42.52 -9.67
CA HIS A 156 6.55 -43.42 -10.43
C HIS A 156 7.03 -44.60 -9.58
N ILE A 157 7.37 -44.39 -8.30
CA ILE A 157 7.73 -45.50 -7.41
C ILE A 157 6.54 -46.43 -7.21
N PHE A 158 5.35 -45.88 -6.94
CA PHE A 158 4.12 -46.63 -6.71
C PHE A 158 3.74 -47.49 -7.93
N ASP A 159 3.76 -46.91 -9.14
CA ASP A 159 3.41 -47.61 -10.38
C ASP A 159 4.39 -48.75 -10.71
N ASN A 160 5.63 -48.65 -10.23
CA ASN A 160 6.67 -49.66 -10.43
C ASN A 160 6.81 -50.64 -9.25
N GLN A 161 5.91 -50.59 -8.24
CA GLN A 161 5.92 -51.58 -7.16
C GLN A 161 5.50 -52.95 -7.68
N LYS A 162 6.30 -53.98 -7.33
CA LYS A 162 6.08 -55.36 -7.77
C LYS A 162 4.95 -56.08 -7.03
N TYR A 163 4.61 -55.61 -5.84
CA TYR A 163 3.61 -56.23 -4.96
C TYR A 163 2.46 -55.27 -4.77
N SER A 164 1.25 -55.74 -5.01
CA SER A 164 0.06 -54.97 -4.69
C SER A 164 -0.17 -54.95 -3.18
N VAL A 165 -1.00 -54.02 -2.71
CA VAL A 165 -1.45 -53.98 -1.31
C VAL A 165 -2.07 -55.32 -0.88
N ALA A 166 -2.85 -55.94 -1.77
CA ALA A 166 -3.44 -57.27 -1.52
C ALA A 166 -2.39 -58.38 -1.39
N ASP A 167 -1.27 -58.30 -2.13
CA ASP A 167 -0.16 -59.24 -1.97
C ASP A 167 0.54 -59.05 -0.62
N ILE A 168 0.74 -57.81 -0.18
CA ILE A 168 1.32 -57.50 1.13
C ILE A 168 0.40 -57.99 2.26
N GLU A 169 -0.91 -57.80 2.13
CA GLU A 169 -1.91 -58.29 3.08
C GLU A 169 -1.92 -59.82 3.14
N ARG A 170 -1.86 -60.51 1.99
CA ARG A 170 -1.74 -61.97 1.92
C ARG A 170 -0.48 -62.46 2.62
N ILE A 171 0.68 -61.85 2.32
CA ILE A 171 1.96 -62.20 2.96
C ILE A 171 1.90 -61.97 4.48
N ASN A 172 1.27 -60.88 4.94
CA ASN A 172 1.10 -60.60 6.36
C ASN A 172 0.17 -61.64 7.02
N HIS A 173 -0.91 -62.04 6.35
CA HIS A 173 -1.80 -63.07 6.85
C HIS A 173 -1.09 -64.42 6.97
N GLU A 174 -0.37 -64.85 5.93
CA GLU A 174 0.45 -66.06 5.93
C GLU A 174 1.50 -66.02 7.05
N ARG A 175 2.17 -64.88 7.25
CA ARG A 175 3.10 -64.67 8.38
C ARG A 175 2.40 -64.87 9.72
N ASP A 176 1.20 -64.29 9.89
CA ASP A 176 0.47 -64.37 11.16
C ASP A 176 -0.04 -65.80 11.41
N GLU A 177 -0.48 -66.53 10.39
CA GLU A 177 -0.85 -67.95 10.47
C GLU A 177 0.35 -68.83 10.84
N LEU A 178 1.50 -68.59 10.21
CA LEU A 178 2.75 -69.28 10.55
C LEU A 178 3.15 -68.97 12.00
N GLN A 179 3.01 -67.72 12.44
CA GLN A 179 3.30 -67.33 13.82
C GLN A 179 2.34 -67.99 14.81
N GLN A 180 1.06 -68.11 14.49
CA GLN A 180 0.08 -68.85 15.30
C GLN A 180 0.43 -70.34 15.37
N THR A 181 0.85 -70.92 14.25
CA THR A 181 1.29 -72.33 14.18
C THR A 181 2.53 -72.55 15.06
N ILE A 182 3.52 -71.66 14.97
CA ILE A 182 4.71 -71.68 15.84
C ILE A 182 4.30 -71.58 17.31
N ASN A 183 3.39 -70.66 17.65
CA ASN A 183 2.94 -70.49 19.03
C ASN A 183 2.18 -71.72 19.55
N LYS A 184 1.35 -72.34 18.69
CA LYS A 184 0.62 -73.57 19.02
C LYS A 184 1.59 -74.73 19.25
N LEU A 185 2.50 -74.96 18.32
CA LEU A 185 3.51 -76.03 18.44
C LEU A 185 4.41 -75.80 19.65
N THR A 186 4.77 -74.55 19.95
CA THR A 186 5.51 -74.20 21.18
C THR A 186 4.72 -74.58 22.44
N LYS A 187 3.42 -74.27 22.50
CA LYS A 187 2.57 -74.64 23.64
C LYS A 187 2.36 -76.15 23.77
N GLU A 188 2.17 -76.85 22.66
CA GLU A 188 2.06 -78.30 22.64
C GLU A 188 3.35 -78.96 23.12
N LEU A 189 4.50 -78.46 22.65
CA LEU A 189 5.81 -78.88 23.14
C LEU A 189 5.95 -78.64 24.65
N GLU A 190 5.59 -77.46 25.13
CA GLU A 190 5.63 -77.13 26.55
C GLU A 190 4.72 -78.05 27.39
N ALA A 191 3.53 -78.37 26.88
CA ALA A 191 2.57 -79.26 27.53
C ALA A 191 3.08 -80.71 27.58
N GLU A 192 3.63 -81.23 26.48
CA GLU A 192 4.26 -82.56 26.43
C GLU A 192 5.46 -82.63 27.38
N GLU A 193 6.27 -81.58 27.44
CA GLU A 193 7.36 -81.49 28.40
C GLU A 193 6.83 -81.45 29.85
N HIS A 194 5.73 -80.75 30.13
CA HIS A 194 5.08 -80.80 31.45
C HIS A 194 4.50 -82.18 31.78
N GLN A 195 3.88 -82.87 30.81
CA GLN A 195 3.38 -84.23 31.00
C GLN A 195 4.50 -85.21 31.28
N LEU A 196 5.57 -85.17 30.48
CA LEU A 196 6.77 -85.96 30.69
C LEU A 196 7.33 -85.71 32.11
N TRP A 197 7.31 -84.46 32.58
CA TRP A 197 7.80 -84.10 33.91
C TRP A 197 6.92 -84.69 35.02
N ASN A 198 5.60 -84.65 34.85
CA ASN A 198 4.66 -85.26 35.78
C ASN A 198 4.82 -86.78 35.84
N GLU A 199 5.02 -87.45 34.71
CA GLU A 199 5.26 -88.90 34.67
C GLU A 199 6.64 -89.25 35.26
N GLU A 200 7.69 -88.46 35.00
CA GLU A 200 9.00 -88.58 35.67
C GLU A 200 8.87 -88.44 37.20
N MET A 201 8.12 -87.43 37.67
CA MET A 201 7.85 -87.20 39.09
C MET A 201 7.03 -88.34 39.72
N LYS A 202 6.06 -88.89 39.00
CA LYS A 202 5.24 -90.03 39.44
C LYS A 202 6.08 -91.31 39.51
N TYR A 203 6.96 -91.54 38.54
CA TYR A 203 7.92 -92.63 38.53
C TYR A 203 8.89 -92.52 39.73
N ALA A 204 9.46 -91.33 39.97
CA ALA A 204 10.33 -91.06 41.11
C ALA A 204 9.63 -91.29 42.46
N LYS A 205 8.38 -90.79 42.62
CA LYS A 205 7.56 -91.04 43.82
C LYS A 205 7.28 -92.53 44.01
N GLY A 206 6.99 -93.27 42.94
CA GLY A 206 6.78 -94.72 42.99
C GLY A 206 8.04 -95.50 43.40
N LYS A 207 9.21 -95.07 42.93
CA LYS A 207 10.50 -95.63 43.37
C LYS A 207 10.79 -95.35 44.83
N ILE A 208 10.61 -94.11 45.30
CA ILE A 208 10.78 -93.77 46.72
C ILE A 208 9.83 -94.59 47.60
N ALA A 209 8.56 -94.75 47.20
CA ALA A 209 7.61 -95.61 47.92
C ALA A 209 8.06 -97.08 47.99
N THR A 210 8.71 -97.58 46.92
CA THR A 210 9.26 -98.94 46.87
C THR A 210 10.50 -99.08 47.75
N ILE A 211 11.41 -98.11 47.72
CA ILE A 211 12.58 -98.04 48.58
C ILE A 211 12.16 -98.01 50.06
N LEU A 212 11.19 -97.16 50.42
CA LEU A 212 10.64 -97.09 51.77
C LEU A 212 10.03 -98.43 52.23
N ARG A 213 9.30 -99.14 51.36
CA ARG A 213 8.83 -100.52 51.64
C ARG A 213 9.98 -101.51 51.87
N THR A 214 11.04 -101.45 51.07
CA THR A 214 12.20 -102.34 51.21
C THR A 214 13.05 -102.03 52.45
N MET A 215 13.14 -100.76 52.86
CA MET A 215 13.82 -100.36 54.08
C MET A 215 13.08 -100.82 55.33
N SER A 216 11.73 -100.81 55.34
CA SER A 216 10.94 -101.41 56.42
C SER A 216 11.11 -102.93 56.53
N LEU A 217 11.41 -103.63 55.43
CA LEU A 217 11.71 -105.07 55.44
C LEU A 217 13.13 -105.37 55.94
N LEU A 218 14.11 -104.53 55.62
CA LEU A 218 15.51 -104.69 56.06
C LEU A 218 15.73 -104.37 57.54
N GLN A 219 14.96 -103.44 58.12
CA GLN A 219 14.96 -103.22 59.58
C GLN A 219 14.41 -104.43 60.36
N GLY A 220 13.76 -105.39 59.71
CA GLY A 220 13.38 -106.68 60.31
C GLY A 220 14.48 -107.75 60.30
N PHE A 221 15.60 -107.56 59.57
CA PHE A 221 16.63 -108.60 59.37
C PHE A 221 17.98 -108.33 60.06
N GLY A 222 18.17 -107.16 60.69
CA GLY A 222 19.46 -106.68 61.22
C GLY A 222 19.72 -106.86 62.72
N VAL A 223 19.26 -107.94 63.36
CA VAL A 223 19.69 -108.32 64.73
C VAL A 223 20.02 -109.81 64.79
N GLY A 224 21.20 -110.19 64.31
CA GLY A 224 21.71 -111.55 64.44
C GLY A 224 22.98 -111.81 63.62
N CYS A 225 24.05 -112.22 64.31
CA CYS A 225 25.36 -112.68 63.81
C CYS A 225 26.42 -111.61 63.47
N MET A 226 27.69 -111.70 63.91
CA MET A 226 28.34 -112.34 65.05
C MET A 226 29.82 -111.87 65.10
N LEU A 227 30.50 -112.22 66.19
CA LEU A 227 31.91 -112.05 66.55
C LEU A 227 32.96 -112.51 65.51
N GLY A 228 34.11 -111.81 65.45
CA GLY A 228 35.46 -112.41 65.51
C GLY A 228 36.30 -112.70 64.25
N ILE A 229 37.53 -112.13 64.24
CA ILE A 229 38.83 -112.59 63.65
C ILE A 229 39.33 -111.94 62.32
N SER A 230 40.61 -111.58 62.39
CA SER A 230 41.60 -110.91 61.52
C SER A 230 41.77 -111.34 60.05
N VAL A 231 42.20 -110.39 59.20
CA VAL A 231 43.47 -110.35 58.40
C VAL A 231 43.32 -109.41 57.16
N ASN A 232 44.25 -108.44 57.05
CA ASN A 232 44.78 -107.68 55.88
C ASN A 232 43.91 -107.22 54.67
N PHE A 233 43.95 -105.89 54.47
CA PHE A 233 44.43 -105.15 53.29
C PHE A 233 43.66 -105.22 51.94
N TRP A 234 43.32 -104.01 51.45
CA TRP A 234 42.75 -103.56 50.15
C TRP A 234 41.24 -103.18 50.09
N LEU A 235 41.02 -101.96 49.58
CA LEU A 235 39.82 -101.39 48.90
C LEU A 235 38.65 -100.75 49.71
N PHE A 236 38.54 -99.41 49.59
CA PHE A 236 37.28 -98.68 49.27
C PHE A 236 36.62 -99.30 48.01
N PRO A 237 35.33 -99.15 47.64
CA PRO A 237 34.28 -98.22 48.10
C PRO A 237 32.86 -98.85 48.26
N LEU A 238 31.90 -98.17 48.90
CA LEU A 238 30.48 -98.28 48.49
C LEU A 238 29.69 -97.03 48.90
N LEU A 239 29.48 -96.13 47.93
CA LEU A 239 28.49 -95.07 48.02
C LEU A 239 27.10 -95.72 47.86
N SER A 240 26.15 -95.36 48.71
CA SER A 240 24.83 -96.01 48.80
C SER A 240 23.97 -95.78 47.54
N PRO A 241 23.29 -96.81 46.98
CA PRO A 241 22.46 -96.73 45.76
C PRO A 241 21.34 -95.67 45.67
N PRO A 242 20.63 -95.26 46.75
CA PRO A 242 19.52 -94.31 46.64
C PRO A 242 19.97 -92.85 46.40
N ALA A 243 21.24 -92.50 46.64
CA ALA A 243 21.74 -91.14 46.43
C ALA A 243 22.05 -90.85 44.95
N THR A 244 22.48 -91.85 44.19
CA THR A 244 22.79 -91.72 42.75
C THR A 244 21.52 -91.53 41.92
N GLU A 245 20.43 -92.21 42.29
CA GLU A 245 19.15 -92.16 41.58
C GLU A 245 18.43 -90.79 41.69
N GLN A 246 18.58 -90.09 42.82
CA GLN A 246 18.05 -88.73 42.99
C GLN A 246 18.83 -87.71 42.13
N ILE A 247 20.14 -87.88 42.03
CA ILE A 247 21.01 -86.99 41.23
C ILE A 247 20.70 -87.17 39.73
N GLU A 248 20.50 -88.41 39.27
CA GLU A 248 20.11 -88.70 37.89
C GLU A 248 18.75 -88.08 37.51
N THR A 249 17.81 -88.02 38.46
CA THR A 249 16.49 -87.39 38.24
C THR A 249 16.61 -85.87 38.08
N GLN A 250 17.35 -85.20 38.97
CA GLN A 250 17.58 -83.75 38.88
C GLN A 250 18.38 -83.36 37.61
N LEU A 251 19.27 -84.24 37.17
CA LEU A 251 20.05 -84.07 35.94
C LEU A 251 19.16 -84.09 34.69
N ALA A 252 18.20 -85.01 34.63
CA ALA A 252 17.25 -85.11 33.53
C ALA A 252 16.36 -83.86 33.42
N GLU A 253 15.87 -83.35 34.55
CA GLU A 253 15.08 -82.10 34.61
C GLU A 253 15.87 -80.88 34.12
N TYR A 254 17.14 -80.78 34.52
CA TYR A 254 18.04 -79.72 34.04
C TYR A 254 18.23 -79.79 32.52
N HIS A 255 18.54 -80.96 31.95
CA HIS A 255 18.73 -81.10 30.50
C HIS A 255 17.46 -80.78 29.72
N LYS A 256 16.29 -81.11 30.27
CA LYS A 256 14.99 -80.76 29.68
C LYS A 256 14.77 -79.26 29.64
N LEU A 257 15.01 -78.55 30.74
CA LEU A 257 14.93 -77.09 30.80
C LEU A 257 15.95 -76.43 29.85
N ALA A 258 17.18 -76.95 29.83
CA ALA A 258 18.24 -76.46 28.95
C ALA A 258 17.92 -76.64 27.45
N ARG A 259 17.19 -77.71 27.07
CA ARG A 259 16.67 -77.88 25.70
C ARG A 259 15.56 -76.88 25.38
N LYS A 260 14.58 -76.65 26.28
CA LYS A 260 13.54 -75.60 26.12
C LYS A 260 14.15 -74.22 25.87
N LEU A 261 15.19 -73.88 26.64
CA LEU A 261 15.91 -72.62 26.53
C LEU A 261 16.87 -72.55 25.34
N LYS A 262 16.93 -73.60 24.49
CA LYS A 262 17.84 -73.73 23.35
C LYS A 262 19.32 -73.59 23.73
N LEU A 263 19.73 -74.19 24.85
CA LEU A 263 21.12 -74.25 25.33
C LEU A 263 21.81 -75.59 25.01
N ILE A 264 21.04 -76.67 24.86
CA ILE A 264 21.52 -78.00 24.45
C ILE A 264 20.71 -78.42 23.21
N PRO A 265 21.33 -78.90 22.12
CA PRO A 265 22.76 -79.19 21.92
C PRO A 265 23.62 -77.93 21.73
N ILE A 266 24.95 -78.07 21.68
CA ILE A 266 25.95 -76.98 21.51
C ILE A 266 25.72 -76.13 20.25
N SER A 267 24.96 -76.64 19.27
CA SER A 267 24.56 -75.92 18.06
C SER A 267 23.29 -75.08 18.23
N ALA A 268 22.68 -75.07 19.43
CA ALA A 268 21.43 -74.37 19.68
C ALA A 268 21.66 -72.85 19.81
N GLU A 269 20.67 -72.07 19.37
CA GLU A 269 20.72 -70.61 19.20
C GLU A 269 21.27 -69.84 20.42
N ASN A 270 20.87 -70.25 21.63
CA ASN A 270 21.26 -69.57 22.88
C ASN A 270 22.49 -70.19 23.54
N SER A 271 22.99 -71.32 23.03
CA SER A 271 24.15 -72.02 23.60
C SER A 271 25.47 -71.25 23.40
N LYS A 272 25.53 -70.38 22.37
CA LYS A 272 26.72 -69.62 21.96
C LYS A 272 28.00 -70.47 21.89
N GLY A 273 27.88 -71.76 21.56
CA GLY A 273 29.00 -72.69 21.44
C GLY A 273 29.48 -73.32 22.75
N HIS A 274 28.77 -73.15 23.87
CA HIS A 274 29.09 -73.81 25.14
C HIS A 274 28.34 -75.14 25.31
N ASP A 275 29.02 -76.13 25.88
CA ASP A 275 28.43 -77.42 26.25
C ASP A 275 27.79 -77.34 27.63
N PHE A 276 26.47 -77.16 27.64
CA PHE A 276 25.66 -77.16 28.85
C PHE A 276 25.23 -78.57 29.27
N GLU A 277 25.69 -79.65 28.61
CA GLU A 277 25.33 -81.02 28.95
C GLU A 277 26.16 -81.54 30.16
N ILE A 278 25.52 -81.67 31.32
CA ILE A 278 26.12 -82.32 32.51
C ILE A 278 26.12 -83.86 32.33
N LYS A 279 27.27 -84.55 32.54
CA LYS A 279 27.39 -86.02 32.44
C LYS A 279 27.83 -86.65 33.77
N PHE A 280 26.90 -87.20 34.55
CA PHE A 280 27.23 -87.74 35.87
C PHE A 280 28.20 -88.95 35.77
N ASN A 281 29.35 -88.87 36.45
CA ASN A 281 30.36 -89.95 36.50
C ASN A 281 30.82 -90.18 37.96
N PRO A 282 30.43 -91.29 38.62
CA PRO A 282 30.66 -91.53 40.05
C PRO A 282 32.14 -91.71 40.44
N GLU A 283 32.99 -92.15 39.51
CA GLU A 283 34.41 -92.45 39.78
C GLU A 283 35.33 -91.24 39.64
N ALA A 284 34.82 -90.11 39.12
CA ALA A 284 35.63 -88.93 38.80
C ALA A 284 36.03 -88.06 40.01
N GLY A 285 35.53 -88.40 41.21
CA GLY A 285 35.81 -87.67 42.45
C GLY A 285 35.36 -86.19 42.44
N PRO A 286 35.77 -85.38 43.44
CA PRO A 286 35.34 -83.98 43.59
C PRO A 286 35.67 -83.04 42.42
N ASN A 287 36.61 -83.45 41.55
CA ASN A 287 37.05 -82.67 40.40
C ASN A 287 35.96 -82.47 39.32
N CYS A 288 34.90 -83.30 39.28
CA CYS A 288 33.80 -83.13 38.32
C CYS A 288 32.92 -81.90 38.64
N LEU A 289 32.72 -81.58 39.93
CA LEU A 289 31.95 -80.42 40.35
C LEU A 289 32.63 -79.09 39.98
N VAL A 290 33.96 -79.06 40.08
CA VAL A 290 34.76 -77.91 39.65
C VAL A 290 34.60 -77.68 38.14
N LYS A 291 34.56 -78.76 37.35
CA LYS A 291 34.33 -78.69 35.90
C LYS A 291 32.95 -78.14 35.55
N TYR A 292 31.87 -78.59 36.20
CA TYR A 292 30.53 -78.04 35.95
C TYR A 292 30.40 -76.59 36.37
N ARG A 293 31.03 -76.21 37.48
CA ARG A 293 31.05 -74.82 37.93
C ARG A 293 31.74 -73.89 36.91
N THR A 294 32.79 -74.36 36.25
CA THR A 294 33.52 -73.58 35.24
C THR A 294 32.90 -73.65 33.84
N HIS A 295 32.46 -74.82 33.38
CA HIS A 295 32.04 -75.01 31.99
C HIS A 295 30.54 -74.74 31.75
N ILE A 296 29.73 -74.77 32.82
CA ILE A 296 28.27 -74.68 32.71
C ILE A 296 27.77 -73.47 33.48
N HIS A 297 28.07 -73.39 34.79
CA HIS A 297 27.57 -72.30 35.62
C HIS A 297 28.15 -70.93 35.20
N ALA A 298 29.45 -70.82 34.94
CA ALA A 298 30.05 -69.54 34.56
C ALA A 298 29.52 -68.99 33.22
N PRO A 299 29.42 -69.78 32.13
CA PRO A 299 28.82 -69.29 30.88
C PRO A 299 27.31 -68.99 30.99
N LEU A 300 26.55 -69.77 31.76
CA LEU A 300 25.14 -69.47 32.05
C LEU A 300 24.99 -68.12 32.76
N MET A 301 25.82 -67.86 33.76
CA MET A 301 25.78 -66.61 34.50
C MET A 301 26.20 -65.42 33.62
N GLU A 302 27.16 -65.62 32.72
CA GLU A 302 27.52 -64.61 31.71
C GLU A 302 26.37 -64.33 30.73
N LEU A 303 25.66 -65.36 30.28
CA LEU A 303 24.47 -65.21 29.42
C LEU A 303 23.37 -64.42 30.13
N ILE A 304 23.05 -64.78 31.37
CA ILE A 304 22.06 -64.07 32.20
C ILE A 304 22.45 -62.60 32.34
N ASN A 305 23.67 -62.32 32.80
CA ASN A 305 24.15 -60.94 32.97
C ASN A 305 24.10 -60.13 31.66
N ARG A 306 24.43 -60.75 30.53
CA ARG A 306 24.36 -60.11 29.21
C ARG A 306 22.93 -59.81 28.81
N THR A 307 21.99 -60.74 28.99
CA THR A 307 20.57 -60.50 28.69
C THR A 307 19.96 -59.43 29.60
N GLU A 308 20.30 -59.42 30.88
CA GLU A 308 19.87 -58.37 31.82
C GLU A 308 20.43 -57.00 31.44
N GLU A 309 21.69 -56.93 30.98
CA GLU A 309 22.28 -55.69 30.47
C GLU A 309 21.60 -55.23 29.17
N GLU A 310 21.27 -56.13 28.25
CA GLU A 310 20.53 -55.82 27.03
C GLU A 310 19.11 -55.31 27.34
N ILE A 311 18.40 -55.93 28.29
CA ILE A 311 17.11 -55.46 28.78
C ILE A 311 17.23 -54.07 29.41
N ARG A 312 18.26 -53.84 30.24
CA ARG A 312 18.52 -52.51 30.85
C ARG A 312 18.77 -51.45 29.77
N LYS A 313 19.59 -51.75 28.76
CA LYS A 313 19.84 -50.85 27.62
C LYS A 313 18.58 -50.56 26.81
N ALA A 314 17.77 -51.58 26.52
CA ALA A 314 16.51 -51.42 25.80
C ALA A 314 15.52 -50.56 26.60
N THR A 315 15.44 -50.78 27.92
CA THR A 315 14.57 -50.00 28.81
C THR A 315 14.99 -48.54 28.89
N HIS A 316 16.29 -48.26 28.99
CA HIS A 316 16.81 -46.89 28.95
C HIS A 316 16.52 -46.20 27.61
N LYS A 317 16.68 -46.92 26.48
CA LYS A 317 16.32 -46.38 25.15
C LYS A 317 14.83 -46.08 25.05
N LYS A 318 13.98 -46.97 25.56
CA LYS A 318 12.52 -46.77 25.61
C LYS A 318 12.17 -45.49 26.37
N MET A 319 12.76 -45.30 27.56
CA MET A 319 12.54 -44.10 28.37
C MET A 319 12.94 -42.82 27.62
N GLY A 320 14.11 -42.80 26.98
CA GLY A 320 14.53 -41.65 26.18
C GLY A 320 13.60 -41.37 25.00
N LEU A 321 13.05 -42.41 24.36
CA LEU A 321 12.04 -42.24 23.31
C LEU A 321 10.71 -41.70 23.88
N GLU A 322 10.28 -42.16 25.05
CA GLU A 322 9.09 -41.65 25.74
C GLU A 322 9.24 -40.16 26.09
N ASP A 323 10.41 -39.74 26.59
CA ASP A 323 10.71 -38.32 26.88
C ASP A 323 10.63 -37.47 25.61
N THR A 324 11.21 -37.93 24.49
CA THR A 324 11.13 -37.21 23.22
C THR A 324 9.71 -37.14 22.67
N LEU A 325 8.90 -38.19 22.88
CA LEU A 325 7.50 -38.21 22.47
C LEU A 325 6.68 -37.19 23.28
N GLU A 326 6.90 -37.09 24.59
CA GLU A 326 6.24 -36.11 25.45
C GLU A 326 6.62 -34.67 25.06
N GLN A 327 7.91 -34.44 24.75
CA GLN A 327 8.38 -33.15 24.26
C GLN A 327 7.68 -32.75 22.94
N VAL A 328 7.65 -33.66 21.96
CA VAL A 328 7.00 -33.41 20.67
C VAL A 328 5.49 -33.15 20.86
N ASN A 329 4.83 -33.90 21.73
CA ASN A 329 3.41 -33.68 22.03
C ASN A 329 3.15 -32.29 22.63
N THR A 330 4.02 -31.83 23.54
CA THR A 330 3.94 -30.48 24.11
C THR A 330 4.10 -29.42 23.02
N MET A 331 5.08 -29.56 22.14
CA MET A 331 5.28 -28.66 21.00
C MET A 331 4.08 -28.66 20.03
N VAL A 332 3.48 -29.82 19.77
CA VAL A 332 2.28 -29.94 18.92
C VAL A 332 1.10 -29.18 19.53
N LEU A 333 0.91 -29.27 20.85
CA LEU A 333 -0.14 -28.53 21.55
C LEU A 333 0.09 -27.01 21.49
N GLU A 334 1.32 -26.56 21.69
CA GLU A 334 1.70 -25.14 21.55
C GLU A 334 1.43 -24.64 20.12
N LYS A 335 1.90 -25.38 19.10
CA LYS A 335 1.67 -25.02 17.70
C LYS A 335 0.18 -25.02 17.34
N LYS A 336 -0.60 -25.94 17.89
CA LYS A 336 -2.07 -25.96 17.71
C LYS A 336 -2.73 -24.70 18.29
N SER A 337 -2.26 -24.21 19.45
CA SER A 337 -2.70 -22.95 20.04
C SER A 337 -2.34 -21.76 19.15
N SER A 338 -1.10 -21.68 18.65
CA SER A 338 -0.68 -20.62 17.72
C SER A 338 -1.50 -20.60 16.43
N VAL A 339 -1.77 -21.76 15.83
CA VAL A 339 -2.61 -21.87 14.63
C VAL A 339 -4.02 -21.36 14.91
N LYS A 340 -4.59 -21.62 16.08
CA LYS A 340 -5.91 -21.11 16.46
C LYS A 340 -5.91 -19.58 16.53
N MET A 341 -4.90 -18.98 17.18
CA MET A 341 -4.76 -17.52 17.27
C MET A 341 -4.62 -16.87 15.89
N LEU A 342 -3.78 -17.43 15.02
CA LEU A 342 -3.58 -16.92 13.66
C LEU A 342 -4.87 -17.01 12.81
N LYS A 343 -5.67 -18.07 12.99
CA LYS A 343 -6.98 -18.19 12.32
C LYS A 343 -7.96 -17.11 12.77
N GLU A 344 -7.99 -16.81 14.07
CA GLU A 344 -8.85 -15.74 14.61
C GLU A 344 -8.42 -14.36 14.13
N GLU A 345 -7.11 -14.12 13.98
CA GLU A 345 -6.57 -12.88 13.41
C GLU A 345 -6.90 -12.73 11.92
N ALA A 346 -6.73 -13.81 11.14
CA ALA A 346 -7.12 -13.83 9.72
C ALA A 346 -8.61 -13.51 9.54
N GLN A 347 -9.49 -14.13 10.34
CA GLN A 347 -10.92 -13.85 10.28
C GLN A 347 -11.25 -12.38 10.59
N LYS A 348 -10.60 -11.78 11.60
CA LYS A 348 -10.79 -10.35 11.91
C LYS A 348 -10.35 -9.44 10.76
N LEU A 349 -9.27 -9.81 10.07
CA LEU A 349 -8.77 -9.06 8.93
C LEU A 349 -9.74 -9.14 7.74
N ASP A 350 -10.30 -10.32 7.48
CA ASP A 350 -11.31 -10.54 6.44
C ASP A 350 -12.59 -9.73 6.71
N ASP A 351 -13.07 -9.74 7.96
CA ASP A 351 -14.24 -8.96 8.37
C ASP A 351 -14.00 -7.45 8.17
N LEU A 352 -12.81 -6.97 8.53
CA LEU A 352 -12.40 -5.57 8.34
C LEU A 352 -12.31 -5.20 6.85
N HIS A 353 -11.73 -6.07 6.03
CA HIS A 353 -11.64 -5.88 4.59
C HIS A 353 -13.04 -5.78 3.97
N HIS A 354 -13.96 -6.68 4.37
CA HIS A 354 -15.33 -6.66 3.89
C HIS A 354 -16.09 -5.39 4.31
N GLN A 355 -15.84 -4.88 5.51
CA GLN A 355 -16.40 -3.59 5.95
C GLN A 355 -15.85 -2.43 5.10
N LYS A 356 -14.54 -2.38 4.86
CA LYS A 356 -13.91 -1.31 4.06
C LYS A 356 -14.39 -1.30 2.62
N LEU A 357 -14.63 -2.48 2.04
CA LEU A 357 -15.22 -2.61 0.71
C LEU A 357 -16.60 -1.96 0.64
N LYS A 358 -17.50 -2.28 1.59
CA LYS A 358 -18.84 -1.67 1.66
C LYS A 358 -18.80 -0.16 1.85
N GLU A 359 -17.90 0.34 2.69
CA GLU A 359 -17.71 1.79 2.88
C GLU A 359 -17.23 2.49 1.59
N ALA A 360 -16.38 1.83 0.80
CA ALA A 360 -15.91 2.35 -0.48
C ALA A 360 -17.02 2.34 -1.54
N GLU A 361 -17.76 1.23 -1.66
CA GLU A 361 -18.92 1.10 -2.55
C GLU A 361 -19.98 2.17 -2.26
N GLU A 362 -20.27 2.44 -0.98
CA GLU A 362 -21.24 3.47 -0.62
C GLU A 362 -20.77 4.89 -0.98
N LYS A 363 -19.47 5.17 -0.84
CA LYS A 363 -18.87 6.45 -1.24
C LYS A 363 -18.90 6.62 -2.75
N GLU A 364 -18.53 5.59 -3.50
CA GLU A 364 -18.60 5.59 -4.96
C GLU A 364 -20.02 5.85 -5.45
N ARG A 365 -21.01 5.19 -4.84
CA ARG A 365 -22.42 5.43 -5.13
C ARG A 365 -22.83 6.88 -4.88
N LYS A 366 -22.39 7.49 -3.77
CA LYS A 366 -22.66 8.92 -3.47
C LYS A 366 -22.01 9.83 -4.51
N CYS A 367 -20.74 9.61 -4.83
CA CYS A 367 -20.03 10.37 -5.87
C CYS A 367 -20.71 10.25 -7.24
N ALA A 368 -21.17 9.05 -7.62
CA ALA A 368 -21.89 8.84 -8.88
C ALA A 368 -23.18 9.66 -8.93
N THR A 369 -23.95 9.70 -7.84
CA THR A 369 -25.18 10.52 -7.78
C THR A 369 -24.91 12.02 -7.83
N GLU A 370 -23.84 12.49 -7.19
CA GLU A 370 -23.44 13.91 -7.27
C GLU A 370 -22.98 14.28 -8.67
N LEU A 371 -22.21 13.41 -9.33
CA LEU A 371 -21.74 13.60 -10.69
C LEU A 371 -22.92 13.67 -11.68
N GLU A 372 -23.91 12.79 -11.55
CA GLU A 372 -25.13 12.84 -12.38
C GLU A 372 -25.90 14.17 -12.19
N LEU A 373 -25.95 14.69 -10.95
CA LEU A 373 -26.60 15.96 -10.66
C LEU A 373 -25.84 17.15 -11.26
N LEU A 374 -24.52 17.13 -11.19
CA LEU A 374 -23.66 18.15 -11.82
C LEU A 374 -23.74 18.11 -13.35
N GLU A 375 -23.81 16.92 -13.95
CA GLU A 375 -24.00 16.75 -15.39
C GLU A 375 -25.33 17.38 -15.85
N LYS A 376 -26.41 17.15 -15.10
CA LYS A 376 -27.72 17.77 -15.37
C LYS A 376 -27.66 19.30 -15.26
N HIS A 377 -26.98 19.82 -14.24
CA HIS A 377 -26.82 21.26 -14.07
C HIS A 377 -25.98 21.90 -15.19
N LYS A 378 -24.89 21.25 -15.59
CA LYS A 378 -24.07 21.66 -16.74
C LYS A 378 -24.92 21.73 -18.00
N HIS A 379 -25.70 20.69 -18.30
CA HIS A 379 -26.58 20.68 -19.47
C HIS A 379 -27.58 21.84 -19.44
N LEU A 380 -28.17 22.14 -18.28
CA LEU A 380 -29.10 23.26 -18.13
C LEU A 380 -28.43 24.60 -18.47
N LEU A 381 -27.22 24.83 -17.94
CA LEU A 381 -26.45 26.03 -18.23
C LEU A 381 -26.05 26.11 -19.71
N GLU A 382 -25.59 25.02 -20.31
CA GLU A 382 -25.24 24.96 -21.73
C GLU A 382 -26.45 25.29 -22.60
N SER A 383 -27.64 24.74 -22.29
CA SER A 383 -28.86 25.08 -23.01
C SER A 383 -29.24 26.56 -22.87
N GLY A 384 -29.14 27.13 -21.68
CA GLY A 384 -29.46 28.55 -21.45
C GLY A 384 -28.48 29.50 -22.13
N ILE A 385 -27.18 29.18 -22.13
CA ILE A 385 -26.17 29.96 -22.86
C ILE A 385 -26.41 29.90 -24.37
N ASN A 386 -26.71 28.72 -24.91
CA ASN A 386 -26.95 28.55 -26.33
C ASN A 386 -28.23 29.29 -26.78
N GLU A 387 -29.28 29.26 -25.97
CA GLU A 387 -30.51 30.02 -26.20
C GLU A 387 -30.23 31.52 -26.21
N GLY A 388 -29.61 32.05 -25.15
CA GLY A 388 -29.27 33.47 -25.06
C GLY A 388 -28.30 33.93 -26.17
N PHE A 389 -27.36 33.07 -26.57
CA PHE A 389 -26.49 33.34 -27.72
C PHE A 389 -27.28 33.40 -29.03
N SER A 390 -28.22 32.47 -29.24
CA SER A 390 -29.08 32.47 -30.42
C SER A 390 -29.98 33.71 -30.48
N GLU A 391 -30.51 34.14 -29.34
CA GLU A 391 -31.31 35.38 -29.23
C GLU A 391 -30.48 36.60 -29.60
N ALA A 392 -29.31 36.80 -28.98
CA ALA A 392 -28.43 37.91 -29.28
C ALA A 392 -27.96 37.93 -30.74
N MET A 393 -27.72 36.74 -31.32
CA MET A 393 -27.36 36.60 -32.73
C MET A 393 -28.51 36.98 -33.66
N ASN A 394 -29.75 36.64 -33.32
CA ASN A 394 -30.94 37.06 -34.07
C ASN A 394 -31.16 38.58 -33.97
N GLU A 395 -31.04 39.16 -32.77
CA GLU A 395 -31.14 40.61 -32.56
C GLU A 395 -30.08 41.37 -33.37
N LEU A 396 -28.83 40.87 -33.39
CA LEU A 396 -27.77 41.45 -34.20
C LEU A 396 -28.13 41.42 -35.69
N HIS A 397 -28.66 40.31 -36.20
CA HIS A 397 -29.10 40.20 -37.59
C HIS A 397 -30.25 41.16 -37.92
N ASP A 398 -31.20 41.35 -37.00
CA ASP A 398 -32.31 42.30 -37.18
C ASP A 398 -31.80 43.74 -37.22
N VAL A 399 -30.91 44.13 -36.31
CA VAL A 399 -30.27 45.46 -36.32
C VAL A 399 -29.45 45.68 -37.59
N GLN A 400 -28.69 44.68 -38.04
CA GLN A 400 -27.95 44.75 -39.31
C GLN A 400 -28.89 44.97 -40.51
N ARG A 401 -30.03 44.27 -40.55
CA ARG A 401 -31.04 44.45 -41.60
C ARG A 401 -31.62 45.87 -41.57
N GLN A 402 -31.96 46.38 -40.38
CA GLN A 402 -32.47 47.74 -40.22
C GLN A 402 -31.43 48.78 -40.67
N TYR A 403 -30.17 48.62 -40.27
CA TYR A 403 -29.07 49.48 -40.70
C TYR A 403 -28.94 49.50 -42.23
N GLN A 404 -29.01 48.33 -42.88
CA GLN A 404 -28.93 48.25 -44.34
C GLN A 404 -30.07 49.00 -45.04
N VAL A 405 -31.29 48.91 -44.51
CA VAL A 405 -32.45 49.68 -45.02
C VAL A 405 -32.23 51.18 -44.86
N VAL A 406 -31.79 51.64 -43.68
CA VAL A 406 -31.53 53.06 -43.42
C VAL A 406 -30.44 53.60 -44.34
N MET A 407 -29.36 52.83 -44.55
CA MET A 407 -28.30 53.19 -45.49
C MET A 407 -28.86 53.37 -46.91
N GLN A 408 -29.65 52.42 -47.41
CA GLN A 408 -30.27 52.53 -48.74
C GLN A 408 -31.18 53.76 -48.84
N MET A 409 -32.06 53.97 -47.85
CA MET A 409 -32.96 55.13 -47.81
C MET A 409 -32.19 56.46 -47.79
N THR A 410 -31.11 56.55 -47.00
CA THR A 410 -30.28 57.76 -46.90
C THR A 410 -29.54 58.04 -48.21
N THR A 411 -29.02 56.99 -48.87
CA THR A 411 -28.38 57.14 -50.19
C THR A 411 -29.36 57.59 -51.26
N GLU A 412 -30.60 57.07 -51.23
CA GLU A 412 -31.65 57.44 -52.17
C GLU A 412 -32.14 58.87 -51.95
N GLU A 413 -32.34 59.30 -50.70
CA GLU A 413 -32.67 60.70 -50.41
C GLU A 413 -31.54 61.66 -50.80
N SER A 414 -30.28 61.30 -50.54
CA SER A 414 -29.13 62.09 -50.99
C SER A 414 -29.10 62.22 -52.52
N ARG A 415 -29.42 61.14 -53.25
CA ARG A 415 -29.56 61.15 -54.72
C ARG A 415 -30.67 62.11 -55.16
N LYS A 416 -31.86 62.04 -54.55
CA LYS A 416 -32.98 62.95 -54.87
C LYS A 416 -32.65 64.41 -54.61
N VAL A 417 -31.99 64.71 -53.49
CA VAL A 417 -31.52 66.08 -53.17
C VAL A 417 -30.53 66.56 -54.23
N GLY A 418 -29.58 65.69 -54.63
CA GLY A 418 -28.64 65.97 -55.72
C GLY A 418 -29.34 66.25 -57.06
N ASP A 419 -30.29 65.41 -57.45
CA ASP A 419 -31.09 65.56 -58.67
C ASP A 419 -31.88 66.89 -58.67
N ASN A 420 -32.49 67.24 -57.52
CA ASN A 420 -33.21 68.50 -57.34
C ASN A 420 -32.29 69.72 -57.46
N LEU A 421 -31.10 69.67 -56.84
CA LEU A 421 -30.11 70.74 -56.94
C LEU A 421 -29.64 70.93 -58.38
N ASN A 422 -29.34 69.85 -59.09
CA ASN A 422 -28.97 69.90 -60.50
C ASN A 422 -30.07 70.55 -61.36
N ARG A 423 -31.34 70.18 -61.13
CA ARG A 423 -32.47 70.80 -61.83
C ARG A 423 -32.59 72.29 -61.54
N LEU A 424 -32.40 72.72 -60.29
CA LEU A 424 -32.40 74.15 -59.93
C LEU A 424 -31.25 74.89 -60.63
N LEU A 425 -30.05 74.31 -60.65
CA LEU A 425 -28.90 74.87 -61.36
C LEU A 425 -29.18 75.00 -62.87
N GLU A 426 -29.85 74.02 -63.48
CA GLU A 426 -30.26 74.08 -64.89
C GLU A 426 -31.30 75.19 -65.15
N VAL A 427 -32.28 75.36 -64.27
CA VAL A 427 -33.24 76.48 -64.35
C VAL A 427 -32.55 77.84 -64.19
N ILE A 428 -31.61 77.96 -63.25
CA ILE A 428 -30.83 79.19 -63.07
C ILE A 428 -29.98 79.44 -64.31
N ALA A 429 -29.29 78.43 -64.84
CA ALA A 429 -28.45 78.55 -66.03
C ALA A 429 -29.28 78.98 -67.25
N THR A 430 -30.43 78.34 -67.49
CA THR A 430 -31.35 78.73 -68.59
C THR A 430 -31.92 80.14 -68.41
N HIS A 431 -32.23 80.55 -67.19
CA HIS A 431 -32.65 81.93 -66.89
C HIS A 431 -31.52 82.93 -67.15
N VAL A 432 -30.30 82.65 -66.68
CA VAL A 432 -29.10 83.49 -66.93
C VAL A 432 -28.88 83.66 -68.43
N VAL A 433 -28.87 82.58 -69.20
CA VAL A 433 -28.75 82.62 -70.68
C VAL A 433 -29.88 83.45 -71.30
N SER A 434 -31.10 83.32 -70.78
CA SER A 434 -32.24 84.11 -71.26
C SER A 434 -32.05 85.60 -70.97
N VAL A 435 -31.65 85.97 -69.75
CA VAL A 435 -31.36 87.37 -69.36
C VAL A 435 -30.23 87.94 -70.18
N GLU A 436 -29.14 87.20 -70.40
CA GLU A 436 -28.05 87.59 -71.29
C GLU A 436 -28.57 87.88 -72.71
N SER A 437 -29.44 87.02 -73.25
CA SER A 437 -30.10 87.22 -74.55
C SER A 437 -30.98 88.48 -74.58
N TRP A 438 -31.77 88.73 -73.52
CA TRP A 438 -32.60 89.93 -73.38
C TRP A 438 -31.76 91.21 -73.26
N ALA A 439 -30.68 91.18 -72.48
CA ALA A 439 -29.76 92.30 -72.33
C ALA A 439 -29.03 92.62 -73.65
N LEU A 440 -28.62 91.59 -74.41
CA LEU A 440 -28.05 91.77 -75.75
C LEU A 440 -29.05 92.42 -76.73
N LYS A 441 -30.33 92.01 -76.67
CA LYS A 441 -31.41 92.61 -77.47
C LYS A 441 -31.71 94.06 -77.06
N ALA A 442 -31.77 94.36 -75.76
CA ALA A 442 -31.95 95.73 -75.27
C ALA A 442 -30.80 96.65 -75.69
N ALA A 443 -29.55 96.17 -75.62
CA ALA A 443 -28.37 96.89 -76.11
C ALA A 443 -28.37 97.14 -77.63
N THR A 444 -29.13 96.36 -78.41
CA THR A 444 -29.34 96.61 -79.85
C THR A 444 -30.54 97.52 -80.17
N THR A 445 -31.35 97.92 -79.17
CA THR A 445 -32.55 98.75 -79.38
C THR A 445 -32.41 100.23 -78.95
N GLU A 446 -31.31 100.64 -78.31
CA GLU A 446 -30.98 102.07 -78.12
C GLU A 446 -29.85 102.51 -79.08
N LEU A 447 -30.27 102.91 -80.29
CA LEU A 447 -29.69 104.00 -81.11
C LEU A 447 -30.44 104.07 -82.46
N PRO A 448 -31.32 105.06 -82.68
CA PRO A 448 -31.42 105.70 -83.97
C PRO A 448 -30.27 106.71 -84.07
N VAL A 449 -29.36 106.47 -85.02
CA VAL A 449 -28.54 107.54 -85.60
C VAL A 449 -29.50 108.51 -86.29
N ALA A 450 -29.72 109.66 -85.68
CA ALA A 450 -30.18 110.85 -86.38
C ALA A 450 -29.04 111.87 -86.34
N GLU A 451 -28.35 111.99 -87.48
CA GLU A 451 -27.72 113.25 -87.85
C GLU A 451 -28.78 114.36 -87.85
N GLY A 452 -28.40 115.54 -87.38
CA GLY A 452 -29.15 116.76 -87.61
C GLY A 452 -28.98 117.79 -86.51
N GLY A 453 -27.83 118.47 -86.47
CA GLY A 453 -27.63 119.58 -85.54
C GLY A 453 -28.55 120.77 -85.81
N PHE A 454 -29.30 121.21 -84.81
CA PHE A 454 -29.56 122.62 -84.45
C PHE A 454 -30.27 122.72 -83.07
N ARG A 455 -29.96 123.78 -82.32
CA ARG A 455 -30.29 123.99 -80.89
C ARG A 455 -31.62 124.72 -80.62
N ARG A 456 -32.32 124.29 -79.56
CA ARG A 456 -32.92 125.10 -78.48
C ARG A 456 -33.03 124.25 -77.22
#